data_AF-A0A9P8FUD8-F1
#
_entry.id   AF-A0A9P8FUD8-F1
#
_cell.length_a   1.000
_cell.length_b   1.000
_cell.length_c   1.000
_cell.angle_alpha   90.00
_cell.angle_beta   90.00
_cell.angle_gamma   90.00
#
_symmetry.space_group_name_H-M   'P 1'
#
loop_
_entity.id
_entity.type
_entity.pdbx_description
1 polymer ?
#
loop_
_entity_poly.entity_id
_entity_poly.type
_entity_poly.pdbx_seq_one_letter_code
_entity_poly.pdbx_strand_id
1 'polypeptide(L)'
;NDEAARAANNGALPPDLSLMVKARHGGCNYIFSLLTGYPEEPPAGAVVQEGLNFNPYFPGTGIAMARVLYDGLVEYDDKTPATTSQMAKDVVEFLNWTAEPEMDDRKKMGWKVMAVAGTLFALSVWVKRYKWTVVKTRKLVYNPPTTKAVRNPSSPRTEVHTEGQGFLK
;
A
#
# COMPACT_ATOMS: atom_id res chain seq x y z
N ASN A 1 5.46 -29.97 25.14
CA ASN A 1 6.51 -28.97 25.40
C ASN A 1 7.44 -28.93 24.18
N ASP A 2 8.30 -27.93 24.10
CA ASP A 2 9.16 -27.70 22.92
C ASP A 2 10.13 -28.87 22.70
N GLU A 3 10.59 -29.50 23.77
CA GLU A 3 11.51 -30.64 23.72
C GLU A 3 10.86 -31.86 23.05
N ALA A 4 9.60 -32.17 23.38
CA ALA A 4 8.86 -33.25 22.73
C ALA A 4 8.63 -32.98 21.23
N ALA A 5 8.33 -31.72 20.87
CA ALA A 5 8.13 -31.34 19.48
C ALA A 5 9.41 -31.48 18.66
N ARG A 6 10.56 -31.08 19.22
CA ARG A 6 11.89 -31.27 18.59
C ARG A 6 12.27 -32.74 18.46
N ALA A 7 12.01 -33.54 19.48
CA ALA A 7 12.30 -34.97 19.46
C ALA A 7 11.53 -35.69 18.34
N ALA A 8 10.29 -35.28 18.06
CA ALA A 8 9.46 -35.87 17.01
C ALA A 8 9.81 -35.40 15.58
N ASN A 9 10.56 -34.30 15.41
CA ASN A 9 10.79 -33.64 14.11
C ASN A 9 12.28 -33.44 13.81
N ASN A 10 13.13 -34.43 14.10
CA ASN A 10 14.57 -34.39 13.82
C ASN A 10 15.29 -33.14 14.38
N GLY A 11 14.87 -32.67 15.57
CA GLY A 11 15.42 -31.50 16.25
C GLY A 11 14.79 -30.15 15.83
N ALA A 12 14.00 -30.13 14.76
CA ALA A 12 13.27 -28.94 14.33
C ALA A 12 12.03 -28.71 15.21
N LEU A 13 11.72 -27.44 15.50
CA LEU A 13 10.50 -27.06 16.22
C LEU A 13 9.48 -26.55 15.20
N PRO A 14 8.34 -27.26 14.99
CA PRO A 14 7.25 -26.74 14.19
C PRO A 14 6.76 -25.41 14.79
N PRO A 15 6.76 -24.31 14.01
CA PRO A 15 6.28 -23.03 14.51
C PRO A 15 4.76 -23.04 14.69
N ASP A 16 4.27 -22.23 15.63
CA ASP A 16 2.83 -21.96 15.75
C ASP A 16 2.30 -21.28 14.48
N LEU A 17 1.11 -21.71 14.04
CA LEU A 17 0.54 -21.29 12.76
C LEU A 17 -0.43 -20.11 12.86
N SER A 18 -0.81 -19.70 14.08
CA SER A 18 -1.87 -18.70 14.32
C SER A 18 -1.59 -17.35 13.64
N LEU A 19 -0.31 -16.97 13.50
CA LEU A 19 0.12 -15.72 12.85
C LEU A 19 1.02 -15.96 11.64
N MET A 20 1.10 -17.19 11.13
CA MET A 20 2.10 -17.57 10.12
C MET A 20 2.01 -16.73 8.84
N VAL A 21 0.78 -16.43 8.39
CA VAL A 21 0.52 -15.60 7.20
C VAL A 21 1.11 -14.20 7.34
N LYS A 22 1.12 -13.62 8.55
CA LYS A 22 1.67 -12.27 8.79
C LYS A 22 3.15 -12.31 9.15
N ALA A 23 3.60 -13.42 9.73
CA ALA A 23 4.97 -13.63 10.18
C ALA A 23 5.95 -13.98 9.06
N ARG A 24 5.48 -14.12 7.81
CA ARG A 24 6.32 -14.45 6.64
C ARG A 24 6.10 -13.43 5.52
N HIS A 25 7.21 -13.07 4.89
CA HIS A 25 7.17 -12.22 3.71
C HIS A 25 6.46 -12.96 2.56
N GLY A 26 5.57 -12.26 1.85
CA GLY A 26 4.72 -12.85 0.81
C GLY A 26 3.40 -13.46 1.32
N GLY A 27 3.25 -13.63 2.64
CA GLY A 27 2.01 -14.06 3.29
C GLY A 27 1.37 -15.30 2.67
N CYS A 28 0.11 -15.22 2.27
CA CYS A 28 -0.65 -16.33 1.69
C CYS A 28 0.08 -16.97 0.49
N ASN A 29 0.65 -16.14 -0.39
CA ASN A 29 1.34 -16.64 -1.58
C ASN A 29 2.57 -17.48 -1.22
N TYR A 30 3.32 -17.05 -0.20
CA TYR A 30 4.47 -17.80 0.27
C TYR A 30 4.07 -19.17 0.81
N ILE A 31 3.04 -19.24 1.66
CA ILE A 31 2.60 -20.50 2.25
C ILE A 31 2.04 -21.44 1.17
N PHE A 32 1.25 -20.91 0.23
CA PHE A 32 0.74 -21.70 -0.90
C PHE A 32 1.88 -22.29 -1.73
N SER A 33 2.82 -21.45 -2.18
CA SER A 33 3.98 -21.89 -2.96
C SER A 33 4.87 -22.85 -2.18
N LEU A 34 5.01 -22.67 -0.87
CA LEU A 34 5.76 -23.59 -0.01
C LEU A 34 5.10 -24.98 0.00
N LEU A 35 3.78 -25.06 0.19
CA LEU A 35 3.05 -26.33 0.27
C LEU A 35 3.01 -27.08 -1.07
N THR A 36 2.90 -26.36 -2.19
CA THR A 36 2.84 -26.99 -3.53
C THR A 36 4.20 -27.07 -4.22
N GLY A 37 5.25 -26.53 -3.62
CA GLY A 37 6.55 -26.32 -4.26
C GLY A 37 7.60 -27.40 -4.03
N TYR A 38 7.23 -28.55 -3.44
CA TYR A 38 8.14 -29.66 -3.25
C TYR A 38 8.35 -30.42 -4.56
N PRO A 39 9.53 -30.34 -5.20
CA PRO A 39 9.82 -31.19 -6.36
C PRO A 39 10.00 -32.64 -5.91
N GLU A 40 9.77 -33.57 -6.83
CA GLU A 40 10.01 -35.01 -6.58
C GLU A 40 11.50 -35.31 -6.35
N GLU A 41 12.35 -34.63 -7.11
CA GLU A 41 13.81 -34.75 -6.98
C GLU A 41 14.45 -33.36 -6.83
N PRO A 42 15.47 -33.22 -5.97
CA PRO A 42 16.26 -32.00 -5.90
C PRO A 42 16.94 -31.73 -7.25
N PRO A 43 17.06 -30.46 -7.69
CA PRO A 43 17.76 -30.13 -8.93
C PRO A 43 19.23 -30.54 -8.85
N ALA A 44 19.82 -30.86 -10.01
CA ALA A 44 21.20 -31.30 -10.10
C ALA A 44 22.16 -30.29 -9.43
N GLY A 45 22.93 -30.76 -8.45
CA GLY A 45 23.88 -29.95 -7.67
C GLY A 45 23.32 -29.32 -6.39
N ALA A 46 22.03 -29.49 -6.09
CA ALA A 46 21.49 -29.09 -4.79
C ALA A 46 21.96 -30.05 -3.69
N VAL A 47 22.70 -29.52 -2.71
CA VAL A 47 23.13 -30.27 -1.52
C VAL A 47 22.13 -29.99 -0.41
N VAL A 48 21.33 -31.00 -0.05
CA VAL A 48 20.40 -30.94 1.07
C VAL A 48 20.99 -31.74 2.23
N GLN A 49 20.99 -31.17 3.43
CA GLN A 49 21.50 -31.87 4.61
C GLN A 49 20.60 -33.07 4.93
N GLU A 50 21.19 -34.10 5.51
CA GLU A 50 20.48 -35.31 5.90
C GLU A 50 19.32 -34.97 6.86
N GLY A 51 18.12 -35.46 6.56
CA GLY A 51 16.90 -35.16 7.31
C GLY A 51 16.15 -33.88 6.91
N LEU A 52 16.68 -33.08 5.98
CA LEU A 52 15.96 -31.95 5.36
C LEU A 52 15.41 -32.33 3.98
N ASN A 53 14.38 -31.62 3.56
CA ASN A 53 13.70 -31.75 2.27
C ASN A 53 14.01 -30.53 1.41
N PHE A 54 14.11 -30.71 0.09
CA PHE A 54 14.32 -29.60 -0.82
C PHE A 54 13.01 -28.85 -1.09
N ASN A 55 13.03 -27.53 -0.94
CA ASN A 55 11.96 -26.65 -1.39
C ASN A 55 12.54 -25.30 -1.83
N PRO A 56 12.40 -24.89 -3.10
CA PRO A 56 13.01 -23.66 -3.62
C PRO A 56 12.43 -22.38 -3.01
N TYR A 57 11.23 -22.42 -2.45
CA TYR A 57 10.59 -21.27 -1.82
C TYR A 57 11.07 -21.05 -0.38
N PHE A 58 11.66 -22.06 0.27
CA PHE A 58 12.19 -21.90 1.61
C PHE A 58 13.56 -21.21 1.59
N PRO A 59 13.83 -20.22 2.46
CA PRO A 59 15.14 -19.60 2.55
C PRO A 59 16.22 -20.63 2.86
N GLY A 60 17.22 -20.74 1.98
CA GLY A 60 18.28 -21.75 2.12
C GLY A 60 17.91 -23.15 1.63
N THR A 61 16.75 -23.29 0.95
CA THR A 61 16.23 -24.46 0.22
C THR A 61 16.05 -25.77 0.98
N GLY A 62 16.69 -25.98 2.13
CA GLY A 62 16.51 -27.14 3.00
C GLY A 62 15.48 -26.85 4.09
N ILE A 63 14.36 -27.59 4.09
CA ILE A 63 13.29 -27.47 5.08
C ILE A 63 13.07 -28.80 5.82
N ALA A 64 12.90 -28.75 7.13
CA ALA A 64 12.68 -29.95 7.96
C ALA A 64 11.27 -30.57 7.78
N MET A 65 10.37 -29.86 7.09
CA MET A 65 9.01 -30.33 6.78
C MET A 65 9.04 -31.17 5.50
N ALA A 66 8.49 -32.37 5.54
CA ALA A 66 8.27 -33.19 4.35
C ALA A 66 7.04 -32.69 3.56
N ARG A 67 6.88 -33.15 2.31
CA ARG A 67 5.63 -32.94 1.59
C ARG A 67 4.51 -33.68 2.32
N VAL A 68 3.47 -32.96 2.72
CA VAL A 68 2.32 -33.53 3.45
C VAL A 68 1.04 -33.56 2.63
N LEU A 69 0.96 -32.79 1.53
CA LEU A 69 -0.21 -32.75 0.66
C LEU A 69 -0.02 -33.63 -0.58
N TYR A 70 -0.96 -34.57 -0.74
CA TYR A 70 -1.07 -35.50 -1.87
C TYR A 70 -2.53 -35.53 -2.36
N ASP A 71 -2.75 -35.78 -3.65
CA ASP A 71 -4.10 -35.77 -4.21
C ASP A 71 -4.96 -36.87 -3.56
N GLY A 72 -6.20 -36.54 -3.18
CA GLY A 72 -7.14 -37.46 -2.56
C GLY A 72 -6.87 -37.77 -1.08
N LEU A 73 -6.00 -37.00 -0.40
CA LEU A 73 -5.67 -37.22 1.01
C LEU A 73 -6.86 -37.01 1.97
N VAL A 74 -7.80 -36.13 1.59
CA VAL A 74 -8.96 -35.76 2.40
C VAL A 74 -10.22 -35.88 1.53
N GLU A 75 -11.34 -36.26 2.14
CA GLU A 75 -12.66 -36.20 1.50
C GLU A 75 -13.40 -34.95 1.99
N TYR A 76 -13.79 -34.07 1.07
CA TYR A 76 -14.57 -32.88 1.39
C TYR A 76 -16.07 -33.19 1.46
N ASP A 77 -16.76 -32.61 2.44
CA ASP A 77 -18.20 -32.79 2.65
C ASP A 77 -19.06 -32.29 1.48
N ASP A 78 -18.57 -31.27 0.77
CA ASP A 78 -19.23 -30.65 -0.38
C ASP A 78 -18.88 -31.34 -1.73
N LYS A 79 -18.08 -32.41 -1.68
CA LYS A 79 -17.59 -33.18 -2.84
C LYS A 79 -16.67 -32.37 -3.77
N THR A 80 -16.05 -31.30 -3.30
CA THR A 80 -14.97 -30.66 -4.05
C THR A 80 -13.83 -31.66 -4.31
N PRO A 81 -13.22 -31.67 -5.51
CA PRO A 81 -12.07 -32.53 -5.77
C PRO A 81 -10.88 -32.16 -4.86
N ALA A 82 -10.44 -33.10 -4.04
CA ALA A 82 -9.34 -32.90 -3.09
C ALA A 82 -7.96 -33.02 -3.76
N THR A 83 -7.69 -32.12 -4.69
CA THR A 83 -6.34 -31.97 -5.26
C THR A 83 -5.41 -31.27 -4.27
N THR A 84 -4.12 -31.48 -4.42
CA THR A 84 -3.06 -30.83 -3.64
C THR A 84 -3.16 -29.31 -3.65
N SER A 85 -3.39 -28.71 -4.82
CA SER A 85 -3.53 -27.27 -4.97
C SER A 85 -4.82 -26.74 -4.31
N GLN A 86 -5.91 -27.49 -4.36
CA GLN A 86 -7.17 -27.13 -3.70
C GLN A 86 -7.00 -27.14 -2.18
N MET A 87 -6.47 -28.23 -1.62
CA MET A 87 -6.19 -28.32 -0.17
C MET A 87 -5.21 -27.26 0.29
N ALA A 88 -4.14 -27.00 -0.47
CA ALA A 88 -3.18 -25.94 -0.13
C ALA A 88 -3.86 -24.57 -0.10
N LYS A 89 -4.75 -24.27 -1.05
CA LYS A 89 -5.51 -23.02 -1.09
C LYS A 89 -6.42 -22.88 0.13
N ASP A 90 -7.16 -23.94 0.47
CA ASP A 90 -8.13 -23.88 1.56
C ASP A 90 -7.45 -23.71 2.93
N VAL A 91 -6.33 -24.44 3.17
CA VAL A 91 -5.53 -24.27 4.39
C VAL A 91 -4.94 -22.86 4.47
N VAL A 92 -4.45 -22.30 3.37
CA VAL A 92 -3.89 -20.94 3.34
C VAL A 92 -4.97 -19.90 3.65
N GLU A 93 -6.18 -20.05 3.11
CA GLU A 93 -7.28 -19.14 3.40
C GLU A 93 -7.71 -19.24 4.87
N PHE A 94 -7.78 -20.46 5.41
CA PHE A 94 -8.03 -20.67 6.83
C PHE A 94 -6.95 -20.01 7.71
N LEU A 95 -5.67 -20.20 7.38
CA LEU A 95 -4.57 -19.57 8.12
C LEU A 95 -4.61 -18.04 8.02
N ASN A 96 -5.03 -17.49 6.87
CA ASN A 96 -5.22 -16.05 6.71
C ASN A 96 -6.32 -15.52 7.63
N TRP A 97 -7.44 -16.25 7.73
CA TRP A 97 -8.50 -15.95 8.69
C TRP A 97 -8.01 -16.04 10.15
N THR A 98 -7.22 -17.05 10.51
CA THR A 98 -6.66 -17.14 11.88
C THR A 98 -5.73 -15.99 12.22
N ALA A 99 -5.00 -15.46 11.22
CA ALA A 99 -4.08 -14.35 11.39
C ALA A 99 -4.76 -12.98 11.37
N GLU A 100 -5.87 -12.84 10.63
CA GLU A 100 -6.66 -11.61 10.47
C GLU A 100 -8.18 -11.86 10.54
N PRO A 101 -8.72 -12.23 11.72
CA PRO A 101 -10.15 -12.49 11.87
C PRO A 101 -11.01 -11.25 11.62
N GLU A 102 -10.44 -10.04 11.71
CA GLU A 102 -11.12 -8.76 11.47
C GLU A 102 -11.10 -8.32 10.00
N MET A 103 -10.55 -9.12 9.08
CA MET A 103 -10.33 -8.73 7.68
C MET A 103 -11.61 -8.22 7.00
N ASP A 104 -12.74 -8.91 7.18
CA ASP A 104 -14.00 -8.57 6.52
C ASP A 104 -14.59 -7.26 7.02
N ASP A 105 -14.66 -7.10 8.35
CA ASP A 105 -15.16 -5.89 8.99
C ASP A 105 -14.26 -4.68 8.70
N ARG A 106 -12.93 -4.89 8.68
CA ARG A 106 -11.95 -3.85 8.35
C ARG A 106 -12.10 -3.39 6.89
N LYS A 107 -12.27 -4.30 5.93
CA LYS A 107 -12.48 -3.95 4.51
C LYS A 107 -13.82 -3.24 4.31
N LYS A 108 -14.88 -3.71 4.96
CA LYS A 108 -16.21 -3.09 4.93
C LYS A 108 -16.20 -1.68 5.51
N MET A 109 -15.53 -1.46 6.64
CA MET A 109 -15.34 -0.13 7.21
C MET A 109 -14.44 0.75 6.32
N GLY A 110 -13.36 0.18 5.79
CA GLY A 110 -12.44 0.87 4.88
C GLY A 110 -13.15 1.47 3.67
N TRP A 111 -14.08 0.74 3.06
CA TRP A 111 -14.90 1.27 1.96
C TRP A 111 -15.73 2.50 2.37
N LYS A 112 -16.38 2.44 3.53
CA LYS A 112 -17.17 3.57 4.08
C LYS A 112 -16.29 4.79 4.32
N VAL A 113 -15.12 4.59 4.93
CA VAL A 113 -14.16 5.67 5.22
C VAL A 113 -13.62 6.29 3.94
N MET A 114 -13.25 5.48 2.94
CA MET A 114 -12.76 5.99 1.65
C MET A 114 -13.82 6.82 0.92
N ALA A 115 -15.09 6.40 0.97
CA ALA A 115 -16.19 7.16 0.36
C ALA A 115 -16.36 8.54 1.01
N VAL A 116 -16.44 8.58 2.35
CA VAL A 116 -16.59 9.85 3.10
C VAL A 116 -15.36 10.74 2.93
N ALA A 117 -14.15 10.18 3.05
CA ALA A 117 -12.90 10.91 2.89
C ALA A 117 -12.76 11.47 1.47
N GLY A 118 -13.15 10.71 0.44
CA GLY A 118 -13.14 11.15 -0.96
C GLY A 118 -14.07 12.34 -1.19
N THR A 119 -15.30 12.29 -0.66
CA THR A 119 -16.25 13.41 -0.73
C THR A 119 -15.74 14.64 0.01
N LEU A 120 -15.26 14.48 1.24
CA LEU A 120 -14.70 15.59 2.03
C LEU A 120 -13.46 16.20 1.35
N PHE A 121 -12.61 15.36 0.75
CA PHE A 121 -11.45 15.83 0.00
C PHE A 121 -11.87 16.67 -1.20
N ALA A 122 -12.81 16.19 -2.02
CA ALA A 122 -13.32 16.95 -3.18
C ALA A 122 -13.94 18.30 -2.77
N LEU A 123 -14.77 18.30 -1.72
CA LEU A 123 -15.34 19.53 -1.16
C LEU A 123 -14.25 20.47 -0.64
N SER A 124 -13.24 19.97 0.07
CA SER A 124 -12.13 20.77 0.59
C SER A 124 -11.35 21.45 -0.54
N VAL A 125 -11.08 20.72 -1.64
CA VAL A 125 -10.38 21.25 -2.82
C VAL A 125 -11.22 22.33 -3.48
N TRP A 126 -12.53 22.13 -3.60
CA TRP A 126 -13.45 23.13 -4.15
C TRP A 126 -13.47 24.40 -3.29
N VAL A 127 -13.67 24.28 -1.97
CA VAL A 127 -13.65 25.43 -1.03
C VAL A 127 -12.32 26.16 -1.09
N LYS A 128 -11.21 25.42 -1.12
CA LYS A 128 -9.87 25.99 -1.25
C LYS A 128 -9.72 26.78 -2.55
N ARG A 129 -10.18 26.25 -3.69
CA ARG A 129 -10.15 26.96 -4.98
C ARG A 129 -11.01 28.22 -4.93
N TYR A 130 -12.23 28.11 -4.41
CA TYR A 130 -13.17 29.23 -4.27
C TYR A 130 -12.57 30.37 -3.43
N LYS A 131 -12.08 30.09 -2.22
CA LYS A 131 -11.51 31.11 -1.32
C LYS A 131 -10.21 31.73 -1.86
N TRP A 132 -9.39 30.96 -2.57
CA TRP A 132 -8.14 31.46 -3.14
C TRP A 132 -8.31 32.24 -4.45
N THR A 133 -9.53 32.33 -4.98
CA THR A 133 -9.81 33.08 -6.22
C THR A 133 -9.32 34.51 -6.13
N VAL A 134 -9.60 35.23 -5.03
CA VAL A 134 -9.24 36.65 -4.84
C VAL A 134 -7.73 36.90 -4.96
N VAL A 135 -6.92 35.98 -4.43
CA VAL A 135 -5.45 36.08 -4.53
C VAL A 135 -4.98 35.67 -5.93
N LYS A 136 -5.57 34.61 -6.49
CA LYS A 136 -5.17 34.06 -7.79
C LYS A 136 -5.56 34.94 -8.98
N THR A 137 -6.61 35.75 -8.89
CA THR A 137 -7.07 36.65 -9.96
C THR A 137 -6.64 38.10 -9.77
N ARG A 138 -5.82 38.40 -8.75
CA ARG A 138 -5.35 39.76 -8.47
C ARG A 138 -4.47 40.27 -9.62
N LYS A 139 -4.84 41.42 -10.19
CA LYS A 139 -3.99 42.17 -11.13
C LYS A 139 -3.23 43.25 -10.36
N LEU A 140 -1.91 43.31 -10.53
CA LEU A 140 -1.06 44.32 -9.90
C LEU A 140 -0.70 45.36 -10.96
N VAL A 141 -0.94 46.63 -10.66
CA VAL A 141 -0.51 47.76 -11.48
C VAL A 141 0.53 48.53 -10.69
N TYR A 142 1.70 48.73 -11.29
CA TYR A 142 2.79 49.51 -10.72
C TYR A 142 2.91 50.83 -11.49
N ASN A 143 2.58 51.93 -10.84
CA ASN A 143 2.79 53.27 -11.37
C ASN A 143 4.03 53.86 -10.69
N PRO A 144 5.16 54.02 -11.41
CA PRO A 144 6.37 54.56 -10.83
C PRO A 144 6.13 56.02 -10.38
N PRO A 145 6.66 56.44 -9.22
CA PRO A 145 6.50 57.81 -8.75
C PRO A 145 7.21 58.79 -9.70
N THR A 146 6.55 59.91 -10.03
CA THR A 146 7.17 60.97 -10.82
C THR A 146 8.10 61.80 -9.93
N THR A 147 9.39 61.80 -10.27
CA THR A 147 10.35 62.74 -9.69
C THR A 147 9.92 64.15 -10.08
N LYS A 148 9.48 64.97 -9.12
CA LYS A 148 9.27 66.40 -9.39
C LYS A 148 10.63 66.99 -9.75
N ALA A 149 10.79 67.45 -10.99
CA ALA A 149 11.96 68.26 -11.36
C ALA A 149 12.00 69.48 -10.44
N VAL A 150 13.15 69.71 -9.80
CA VAL A 150 13.38 70.90 -8.97
C VAL A 150 13.11 72.13 -9.83
N ARG A 151 12.10 72.91 -9.48
CA ARG A 151 11.73 74.13 -10.20
C ARG A 151 12.85 75.15 -9.98
N ASN A 152 13.67 75.40 -11.01
CA ASN A 152 14.71 76.42 -10.96
C ASN A 152 14.04 77.81 -10.91
N PRO A 153 14.28 78.65 -9.88
CA PRO A 153 13.61 79.94 -9.74
C PRO A 153 13.92 80.96 -10.85
N SER A 154 14.83 80.67 -11.79
CA SER A 154 15.26 81.58 -12.86
C SER A 154 14.60 81.37 -14.23
N SER A 155 13.69 80.40 -14.40
CA SER A 155 12.98 80.25 -15.69
C SER A 155 11.80 81.24 -15.81
N PRO A 156 11.63 81.97 -16.93
CA PRO A 156 10.52 82.89 -17.12
C PRO A 156 9.18 82.17 -16.97
N ARG A 157 8.22 82.82 -16.30
CA ARG A 157 6.86 82.31 -16.11
C ARG A 157 6.14 82.28 -17.46
N THR A 158 6.14 81.14 -18.13
CA THR A 158 5.21 80.91 -19.24
C THR A 158 3.81 80.77 -18.63
N GLU A 159 2.94 81.75 -18.88
CA GLU A 159 1.53 81.66 -18.53
C GLU A 159 0.90 80.53 -19.35
N VAL A 160 0.55 79.44 -18.69
CA VAL A 160 -0.27 78.40 -19.29
C VAL A 160 -1.72 78.85 -19.11
N HIS A 161 -2.32 79.31 -20.21
CA HIS A 161 -3.74 79.56 -20.34
C HIS A 161 -4.52 78.32 -19.87
N THR A 162 -5.24 78.46 -18.75
CA THR A 162 -6.26 77.49 -18.34
C THR A 162 -7.52 77.73 -19.19
N GLU A 163 -7.70 76.97 -20.25
CA GLU A 163 -9.03 76.67 -20.76
C GLU A 163 -9.60 75.50 -19.96
N GLY A 164 -10.65 75.78 -19.20
CA GLY A 164 -11.45 74.78 -18.52
C GLY A 164 -12.47 74.16 -19.47
N GLN A 165 -12.70 72.86 -19.31
CA GLN A 165 -13.93 72.10 -19.56
C GLN A 165 -13.54 70.61 -19.52
N GLY A 166 -14.26 69.69 -18.89
CA GLY A 166 -15.55 69.76 -18.25
C GLY A 166 -15.76 68.48 -17.45
N PHE A 167 -16.42 68.66 -16.32
CA PHE A 167 -17.01 67.68 -15.45
C PHE A 167 -18.06 66.87 -16.23
N LEU A 168 -18.00 65.54 -16.29
CA LEU A 168 -19.20 64.71 -16.49
C LEU A 168 -19.04 63.34 -15.78
N LYS A 169 -20.00 63.16 -14.85
CA LYS A 169 -20.56 61.96 -14.20
C LYS A 169 -19.92 60.60 -14.43
#